data_AF-A0A962TRR1-F1
#
_entry.id   AF-A0A962TRR1-F1
#
_cell.length_a   1.000
_cell.length_b   1.000
_cell.length_c   1.000
_cell.angle_alpha   90.00
_cell.angle_beta   90.00
_cell.angle_gamma   90.00
#
_symmetry.space_group_name_H-M   'P 1'
#
loop_
_entity.id
_entity.type
_entity.pdbx_description
1 polymer ?
#
loop_
_entity_poly.entity_id
_entity_poly.type
_entity_poly.pdbx_seq_one_letter_code
_entity_poly.pdbx_strand_id
1 'polypeptide(L)'
;MKYSDLVKFEPIESVIQLEQADSVEAVRHLVQTFVISKRMAEQLCDLVIPNLQFETPADNKGVLIVGNYGTGKSHLLSLISGLAEHGDMAKVVKDKDVSKAAQAISGKFKVVRLEIPATKKSLRNIICGRLEDFLANEGLSFSFPADDQVDSNKDDLSSMMALFNEKYPDHGLLLVVDELLDYLRSRKQHDLILDLGFLREIGEVCKL
;
A
#
# COMPACT_ATOMS: atom_id res chain seq x y z
N MET A 1 -23.30 -4.34 -39.15
CA MET A 1 -23.11 -4.73 -37.74
C MET A 1 -21.72 -4.27 -37.33
N LYS A 2 -21.57 -3.25 -36.47
CA LYS A 2 -20.23 -2.74 -36.13
C LYS A 2 -19.66 -3.57 -35.00
N TYR A 3 -18.35 -3.82 -35.02
CA TYR A 3 -17.66 -4.52 -33.92
C TYR A 3 -17.86 -3.85 -32.55
N SER A 4 -18.07 -2.53 -32.53
CA SER A 4 -18.45 -1.74 -31.34
C SER A 4 -19.77 -2.15 -30.70
N ASP A 5 -20.65 -2.80 -31.47
CA ASP A 5 -21.99 -3.22 -31.02
C ASP A 5 -21.95 -4.63 -30.42
N LEU A 6 -20.83 -5.34 -30.56
CA LEU A 6 -20.59 -6.70 -30.06
C LEU A 6 -19.70 -6.72 -28.81
N VAL A 7 -18.80 -5.74 -28.67
CA VAL A 7 -17.88 -5.65 -27.54
C VAL A 7 -17.79 -4.20 -27.06
N LYS A 8 -18.36 -3.92 -25.88
CA LYS A 8 -18.14 -2.66 -25.16
C LYS A 8 -16.86 -2.80 -24.34
N PHE A 9 -15.77 -2.21 -24.81
CA PHE A 9 -14.59 -1.99 -23.98
C PHE A 9 -14.73 -0.63 -23.28
N GLU A 10 -14.71 -0.65 -21.96
CA GLU A 10 -14.44 0.57 -21.20
C GLU A 10 -12.93 0.90 -21.37
N PRO A 11 -12.59 2.15 -21.70
CA PRO A 11 -11.18 2.53 -21.85
C PRO A 11 -10.46 2.32 -20.51
N ILE A 12 -9.37 1.55 -20.54
CA ILE A 12 -8.50 1.36 -19.37
C ILE A 12 -7.62 2.61 -19.24
N GLU A 13 -7.55 3.20 -18.05
CA GLU A 13 -6.61 4.27 -17.77
C GLU A 13 -5.17 3.78 -17.99
N SER A 14 -4.43 4.47 -18.85
CA SER A 14 -3.11 4.05 -19.29
C SER A 14 -1.99 4.40 -18.30
N VAL A 15 -2.19 5.41 -17.45
CA VAL A 15 -1.22 5.87 -16.44
C VAL A 15 -1.96 6.23 -15.17
N ILE A 16 -1.58 5.62 -14.05
CA ILE A 16 -2.04 5.98 -12.71
C ILE A 16 -0.88 6.61 -11.98
N GLN A 17 -1.12 7.75 -11.35
CA GLN A 17 -0.23 8.28 -10.32
C GLN A 17 -0.79 7.84 -8.97
N LEU A 18 -0.07 6.95 -8.28
CA LEU A 18 -0.50 6.35 -7.01
C LEU A 18 -0.81 7.41 -5.95
N GLU A 19 -0.13 8.56 -6.02
CA GLU A 19 -0.33 9.71 -5.13
C GLU A 19 -1.54 10.58 -5.49
N GLN A 20 -2.19 10.38 -6.65
CA GLN A 20 -3.36 11.17 -7.09
C GLN A 20 -4.68 10.38 -7.03
N ALA A 21 -4.66 9.16 -6.50
CA ALA A 21 -5.85 8.34 -6.30
C ALA A 21 -6.69 8.81 -5.09
N ASP A 22 -6.97 10.12 -5.03
CA ASP A 22 -7.54 10.77 -3.85
C ASP A 22 -9.07 10.92 -3.91
N SER A 23 -9.69 10.81 -5.10
CA SER A 23 -11.14 10.80 -5.20
C SER A 23 -11.69 9.39 -5.08
N VAL A 24 -12.64 9.22 -4.17
CA VAL A 24 -13.35 7.95 -3.94
C VAL A 24 -13.98 7.45 -5.24
N GLU A 25 -14.45 8.34 -6.11
CA GLU A 25 -15.01 8.01 -7.41
C GLU A 25 -13.97 7.45 -8.39
N ALA A 26 -12.76 8.02 -8.45
CA ALA A 26 -11.69 7.51 -9.30
C ALA A 26 -11.24 6.12 -8.82
N VAL A 27 -11.07 5.94 -7.51
CA VAL A 27 -10.76 4.64 -6.91
C VAL A 27 -11.87 3.62 -7.23
N ARG A 28 -13.14 4.01 -7.10
CA ARG A 28 -14.26 3.14 -7.45
C ARG A 28 -14.23 2.72 -8.91
N HIS A 29 -14.02 3.66 -9.82
CA HIS A 29 -13.94 3.41 -11.25
C HIS A 29 -12.81 2.42 -11.56
N LEU A 30 -11.63 2.62 -10.96
CA LEU A 30 -10.50 1.71 -11.09
C LEU A 30 -10.84 0.30 -10.60
N VAL A 31 -11.36 0.17 -9.38
CA VAL A 31 -11.73 -1.13 -8.79
C VAL A 31 -12.75 -1.86 -9.66
N GLN A 32 -13.74 -1.14 -10.19
CA GLN A 32 -14.81 -1.69 -11.02
C GLN A 32 -14.33 -2.11 -12.41
N THR A 33 -13.38 -1.38 -13.01
CA THR A 33 -12.87 -1.64 -14.36
C THR A 33 -11.73 -2.65 -14.38
N PHE A 34 -11.04 -2.86 -13.25
CA PHE A 34 -9.89 -3.74 -13.15
C PHE A 34 -10.23 -5.19 -13.50
N VAL A 35 -9.42 -5.78 -14.37
CA VAL A 35 -9.60 -7.17 -14.86
C VAL A 35 -8.69 -8.10 -14.07
N ILE A 36 -9.31 -8.98 -13.28
CA ILE A 36 -8.61 -9.95 -12.43
C ILE A 36 -8.50 -11.28 -13.19
N SER A 37 -7.27 -11.72 -13.44
CA SER A 37 -7.02 -13.07 -13.96
C SER A 37 -7.22 -14.11 -12.86
N LYS A 38 -7.52 -15.37 -13.23
CA LYS A 38 -7.69 -16.46 -12.26
C LYS A 38 -6.50 -16.59 -11.29
N ARG A 39 -5.27 -16.58 -11.81
CA ARG A 39 -4.05 -16.66 -10.99
C ARG A 39 -3.92 -15.47 -10.04
N MET A 40 -4.33 -14.28 -10.47
CA MET A 40 -4.29 -13.09 -9.62
C MET A 40 -5.35 -13.17 -8.52
N ALA A 41 -6.55 -13.68 -8.83
CA ALA A 41 -7.58 -13.92 -7.83
C ALA A 41 -7.08 -14.88 -6.75
N GLU A 42 -6.46 -16.00 -7.14
CA GLU A 42 -5.82 -16.95 -6.20
C GLU A 42 -4.77 -16.25 -5.33
N GLN A 43 -3.85 -15.48 -5.91
CA GLN A 43 -2.84 -14.75 -5.13
C GLN A 43 -3.45 -13.70 -4.19
N LEU A 44 -4.49 -12.99 -4.62
CA LEU A 44 -5.18 -12.00 -3.80
C LEU A 44 -5.88 -12.67 -2.61
N CYS A 45 -6.65 -13.72 -2.87
CA CYS A 45 -7.44 -14.43 -1.86
C CYS A 45 -6.57 -15.22 -0.88
N ASP A 46 -5.53 -15.90 -1.37
CA ASP A 46 -4.81 -16.89 -0.56
C ASP A 46 -3.51 -16.32 0.04
N LEU A 47 -3.00 -15.19 -0.46
CA LEU A 47 -1.74 -14.60 0.00
C LEU A 47 -1.87 -13.14 0.39
N VAL A 48 -2.37 -12.25 -0.48
CA VAL A 48 -2.34 -10.80 -0.20
C VAL A 48 -3.31 -10.45 0.93
N ILE A 49 -4.59 -10.78 0.79
CA ILE A 49 -5.62 -10.42 1.77
C ILE A 49 -5.35 -11.06 3.14
N PRO A 50 -4.96 -12.35 3.24
CA PRO A 50 -4.61 -12.97 4.52
C PRO A 50 -3.43 -12.32 5.24
N ASN A 51 -2.44 -11.79 4.50
CA ASN A 51 -1.31 -11.06 5.09
C ASN A 51 -1.64 -9.60 5.45
N LEU A 52 -2.71 -9.05 4.89
CA LEU A 52 -3.14 -7.69 5.22
C LEU A 52 -4.12 -7.67 6.40
N GLN A 53 -5.11 -8.56 6.46
CA GLN A 53 -6.12 -8.55 7.53
C GLN A 53 -5.48 -8.65 8.93
N PHE A 54 -5.97 -7.89 9.91
CA PHE A 54 -5.42 -7.89 11.28
C PHE A 54 -6.44 -8.30 12.35
N GLU A 55 -7.66 -8.69 11.98
CA GLU A 55 -8.69 -9.12 12.94
C GLU A 55 -8.47 -10.56 13.42
N THR A 56 -7.92 -11.42 12.56
CA THR A 56 -7.55 -12.79 12.91
C THR A 56 -6.06 -12.85 13.21
N PRO A 57 -5.65 -13.23 14.43
CA PRO A 57 -4.24 -13.33 14.78
C PRO A 57 -3.48 -14.27 13.84
N ALA A 58 -2.45 -13.75 13.18
CA ALA A 58 -1.56 -14.50 12.32
C ALA A 58 -0.17 -13.84 12.27
N ASP A 59 0.83 -14.56 11.75
CA ASP A 59 2.18 -14.02 11.49
C ASP A 59 2.17 -13.24 10.16
N ASN A 60 1.41 -12.15 10.12
CA ASN A 60 1.26 -11.29 8.94
C ASN A 60 2.60 -10.71 8.51
N LYS A 61 2.80 -10.62 7.20
CA LYS A 61 4.06 -10.14 6.59
C LYS A 61 3.78 -9.06 5.56
N GLY A 62 4.78 -8.20 5.35
CA GLY A 62 4.80 -7.32 4.19
C GLY A 62 4.73 -8.12 2.88
N VAL A 63 3.96 -7.62 1.93
CA VAL A 63 3.78 -8.25 0.61
C VAL A 63 4.61 -7.49 -0.42
N LEU A 64 5.55 -8.18 -1.06
CA LEU A 64 6.33 -7.63 -2.17
C LEU A 64 5.73 -8.06 -3.51
N ILE A 65 5.19 -7.11 -4.26
CA ILE A 65 4.65 -7.34 -5.61
C ILE A 65 5.74 -7.06 -6.64
N VAL A 66 6.11 -8.09 -7.41
CA VAL A 66 7.13 -7.99 -8.45
C VAL A 66 6.47 -8.16 -9.83
N GLY A 67 6.70 -7.18 -10.70
CA GLY A 67 6.20 -7.20 -12.08
C GLY A 67 7.08 -6.36 -12.98
N ASN A 68 7.04 -6.64 -14.28
CA ASN A 68 7.75 -5.83 -15.28
C ASN A 68 7.02 -4.50 -15.51
N TYR A 69 7.72 -3.51 -16.06
CA TYR A 69 7.11 -2.22 -16.43
C TYR A 69 5.90 -2.42 -17.35
N GLY A 70 4.83 -1.66 -17.12
CA GLY A 70 3.60 -1.71 -17.93
C GLY A 70 2.71 -2.95 -17.72
N THR A 71 2.98 -3.77 -16.69
CA THR A 71 2.16 -4.98 -16.40
C THR A 71 0.94 -4.71 -15.50
N GLY A 72 0.63 -3.44 -15.21
CA GLY A 72 -0.48 -3.06 -14.33
C GLY A 72 -0.17 -3.18 -12.84
N LYS A 73 1.12 -3.16 -12.44
CA LYS A 73 1.57 -3.19 -11.04
C LYS A 73 0.94 -2.07 -10.22
N SER A 74 1.01 -0.84 -10.71
CA SER A 74 0.49 0.34 -10.01
C SER A 74 -1.05 0.32 -9.97
N HIS A 75 -1.72 -0.21 -11.01
CA HIS A 75 -3.16 -0.49 -10.98
C HIS A 75 -3.52 -1.52 -9.91
N LEU A 76 -2.74 -2.59 -9.76
CA LEU A 76 -2.96 -3.61 -8.73
C LEU A 76 -2.74 -3.04 -7.31
N LEU A 77 -1.69 -2.24 -7.11
CA LEU A 77 -1.46 -1.53 -5.84
C LEU A 77 -2.61 -0.57 -5.51
N SER A 78 -3.14 0.12 -6.52
CA SER A 78 -4.30 1.01 -6.38
C SER A 78 -5.58 0.24 -6.05
N LEU A 79 -5.80 -0.94 -6.66
CA LEU A 79 -6.90 -1.85 -6.31
C LEU A 79 -6.81 -2.28 -4.85
N ILE A 80 -5.65 -2.81 -4.42
CA ILE A 80 -5.46 -3.33 -3.06
C ILE A 80 -5.63 -2.23 -2.02
N SER A 81 -5.00 -1.06 -2.26
CA SER A 81 -5.11 0.08 -1.36
C SER A 81 -6.52 0.65 -1.30
N GLY A 82 -7.22 0.78 -2.43
CA GLY A 82 -8.59 1.24 -2.49
C GLY A 82 -9.56 0.30 -1.76
N LEU A 83 -9.35 -1.01 -1.88
CA LEU A 83 -10.11 -2.00 -1.11
C LEU A 83 -9.86 -1.82 0.39
N ALA A 84 -8.60 -1.70 0.81
CA ALA A 84 -8.23 -1.53 2.21
C ALA A 84 -8.77 -0.24 2.84
N GLU A 85 -8.81 0.86 2.08
CA GLU A 85 -9.19 2.18 2.57
C GLU A 85 -10.70 2.44 2.60
N HIS A 86 -11.44 1.89 1.63
CA HIS A 86 -12.85 2.24 1.45
C HIS A 86 -13.75 0.99 1.58
N GLY A 87 -14.65 1.04 2.57
CA GLY A 87 -15.49 -0.10 2.96
C GLY A 87 -16.55 -0.54 1.94
N ASP A 88 -16.79 0.23 0.89
CA ASP A 88 -17.75 -0.08 -0.16
C ASP A 88 -17.12 -0.60 -1.46
N MET A 89 -15.78 -0.53 -1.58
CA MET A 89 -15.07 -0.93 -2.81
C MET A 89 -15.13 -2.43 -3.08
N ALA A 90 -15.16 -3.25 -2.04
CA ALA A 90 -15.29 -4.70 -2.20
C ALA A 90 -16.60 -5.09 -2.93
N LYS A 91 -17.65 -4.24 -2.90
CA LYS A 91 -18.93 -4.48 -3.57
C LYS A 91 -18.90 -4.27 -5.08
N VAL A 92 -17.91 -3.53 -5.59
CA VAL A 92 -17.78 -3.21 -7.02
C VAL A 92 -16.73 -4.04 -7.74
N VAL A 93 -16.00 -4.91 -7.00
CA VAL A 93 -15.08 -5.89 -7.59
C VAL A 93 -15.86 -6.90 -8.44
N LYS A 94 -15.46 -7.07 -9.70
CA LYS A 94 -16.12 -7.98 -10.67
C LYS A 94 -15.92 -9.46 -10.31
N ASP A 95 -14.75 -9.82 -9.82
CA ASP A 95 -14.45 -11.19 -9.39
C ASP A 95 -15.11 -11.49 -8.03
N LYS A 96 -15.97 -12.50 -7.99
CA LYS A 96 -16.79 -12.81 -6.80
C LYS A 96 -15.95 -13.35 -5.63
N ASP A 97 -14.90 -14.11 -5.92
CA ASP A 97 -14.06 -14.70 -4.89
C ASP A 97 -13.21 -13.60 -4.25
N VAL A 98 -12.63 -12.71 -5.06
CA VAL A 98 -11.90 -11.54 -4.56
C VAL A 98 -12.83 -10.57 -3.82
N SER A 99 -14.03 -10.29 -4.35
CA SER A 99 -15.02 -9.45 -3.68
C SER A 99 -15.36 -9.95 -2.26
N LYS A 100 -15.52 -11.28 -2.12
CA LYS A 100 -15.80 -11.92 -0.83
C LYS A 100 -14.59 -11.87 0.10
N ALA A 101 -13.40 -12.20 -0.40
CA ALA A 101 -12.17 -12.17 0.41
C ALA A 101 -11.84 -10.75 0.89
N ALA A 102 -12.00 -9.75 0.01
CA ALA A 102 -11.65 -8.35 0.30
C ALA A 102 -12.47 -7.74 1.45
N GLN A 103 -13.61 -8.33 1.82
CA GLN A 103 -14.37 -7.91 3.01
C GLN A 103 -13.51 -7.91 4.29
N ALA A 104 -12.52 -8.80 4.39
CA ALA A 104 -11.63 -8.89 5.55
C ALA A 104 -10.74 -7.65 5.76
N ILE A 105 -10.52 -6.84 4.71
CA ILE A 105 -9.71 -5.63 4.78
C ILE A 105 -10.50 -4.36 4.45
N SER A 106 -11.77 -4.50 4.04
CA SER A 106 -12.49 -3.41 3.39
C SER A 106 -12.78 -2.25 4.35
N GLY A 107 -12.20 -1.09 4.08
CA GLY A 107 -12.33 0.10 4.93
C GLY A 107 -11.69 -0.05 6.31
N LYS A 108 -10.75 -0.97 6.47
CA LYS A 108 -10.06 -1.25 7.74
C LYS A 108 -8.75 -0.50 7.90
N PHE A 109 -8.32 0.26 6.88
CA PHE A 109 -7.03 0.92 6.88
C PHE A 109 -7.12 2.40 6.59
N LYS A 110 -6.21 3.15 7.20
CA LYS A 110 -5.71 4.39 6.62
C LYS A 110 -4.53 4.06 5.73
N VAL A 111 -4.46 4.65 4.55
CA VAL A 111 -3.47 4.26 3.55
C VAL A 111 -2.51 5.40 3.27
N VAL A 112 -1.22 5.10 3.31
CA VAL A 112 -0.14 6.00 2.89
C VAL A 112 0.43 5.46 1.59
N ARG A 113 0.22 6.20 0.50
CA ARG A 113 0.74 5.87 -0.84
C ARG A 113 1.98 6.71 -1.12
N LEU A 114 3.02 6.07 -1.64
CA LEU A 114 4.29 6.71 -1.96
C LEU A 114 4.88 6.07 -3.22
N GLU A 115 5.35 6.90 -4.14
CA GLU A 115 6.17 6.47 -5.28
C GLU A 115 7.60 6.96 -5.04
N ILE A 116 8.59 6.07 -4.99
CA ILE A 116 9.97 6.49 -4.72
C ILE A 116 10.59 7.08 -5.99
N PRO A 117 10.90 8.38 -6.06
CA PRO A 117 11.58 8.96 -7.21
C PRO A 117 13.07 8.59 -7.19
N ALA A 118 13.76 8.85 -8.30
CA ALA A 118 15.22 8.81 -8.32
C ALA A 118 15.79 9.80 -7.29
N THR A 119 16.37 9.29 -6.19
CA THR A 119 16.78 10.11 -5.05
C THR A 119 18.03 9.57 -4.37
N LYS A 120 18.75 10.46 -3.67
CA LYS A 120 19.87 10.11 -2.79
C LYS A 120 19.44 9.87 -1.34
N LYS A 121 18.22 10.27 -0.95
CA LYS A 121 17.70 10.08 0.42
C LYS A 121 17.71 8.59 0.80
N SER A 122 17.90 8.30 2.08
CA SER A 122 17.74 6.95 2.65
C SER A 122 16.26 6.54 2.63
N LEU A 123 15.99 5.24 2.66
CA LEU A 123 14.63 4.71 2.65
C LEU A 123 13.88 5.14 3.91
N ARG A 124 14.59 5.18 5.04
CA ARG A 124 14.10 5.73 6.30
C ARG A 124 13.56 7.14 6.13
N ASN A 125 14.39 8.07 5.67
CA ASN A 125 13.99 9.46 5.50
C ASN A 125 12.81 9.63 4.54
N ILE A 126 12.73 8.80 3.50
CA ILE A 126 11.60 8.84 2.55
C ILE A 126 10.31 8.38 3.25
N ILE A 127 10.35 7.24 3.93
CA ILE A 127 9.17 6.66 4.60
C ILE A 127 8.74 7.51 5.79
N CYS A 128 9.66 7.86 6.70
CA CYS A 128 9.38 8.68 7.88
C CYS A 128 8.82 10.05 7.48
N GLY A 129 9.43 10.74 6.51
CA GLY A 129 8.91 12.02 6.03
C GLY A 129 7.49 11.90 5.46
N ARG A 130 7.21 10.84 4.70
CA ARG A 130 5.86 10.59 4.17
C ARG A 130 4.84 10.27 5.27
N LEU A 131 5.25 9.58 6.34
CA LEU A 131 4.43 9.31 7.50
C LEU A 131 4.15 10.58 8.30
N GLU A 132 5.14 11.45 8.50
CA GLU A 132 4.96 12.77 9.13
C GLU A 132 3.97 13.63 8.35
N ASP A 133 4.13 13.72 7.02
CA ASP A 133 3.21 14.45 6.15
C ASP A 133 1.77 13.90 6.28
N PHE A 134 1.61 12.57 6.28
CA PHE A 134 0.33 11.92 6.45
C PHE A 134 -0.30 12.25 7.82
N LEU A 135 0.46 12.12 8.91
CA LEU A 135 -0.02 12.45 10.25
C LEU A 135 -0.41 13.91 10.39
N ALA A 136 0.39 14.83 9.83
CA ALA A 136 0.10 16.25 9.83
C ALA A 136 -1.20 16.58 9.08
N ASN A 137 -1.44 15.95 7.92
CA ASN A 137 -2.70 16.06 7.19
C ASN A 137 -3.89 15.48 7.98
N GLU A 138 -3.63 14.48 8.81
CA GLU A 138 -4.56 13.93 9.78
C GLU A 138 -4.64 14.75 11.08
N GLY A 139 -3.99 15.92 11.18
CA GLY A 139 -4.03 16.76 12.38
C GLY A 139 -3.32 16.15 13.60
N LEU A 140 -2.45 15.17 13.38
CA LEU A 140 -1.59 14.56 14.39
C LEU A 140 -0.19 15.16 14.27
N SER A 141 0.37 15.63 15.38
CA SER A 141 1.73 16.18 15.41
C SER A 141 2.70 15.12 15.91
N PHE A 142 3.56 14.65 15.02
CA PHE A 142 4.63 13.71 15.33
C PHE A 142 5.85 14.07 14.47
N SER A 143 7.05 13.86 14.99
CA SER A 143 8.27 13.94 14.19
C SER A 143 9.28 12.88 14.60
N PHE A 144 9.87 12.23 13.61
CA PHE A 144 10.95 11.28 13.78
C PHE A 144 12.27 12.01 14.03
N PRO A 145 13.18 11.43 14.83
CA PRO A 145 14.52 11.97 14.97
C PRO A 145 15.28 11.94 13.64
N ALA A 146 16.26 12.83 13.48
CA ALA A 146 17.18 12.81 12.35
C ALA A 146 17.98 11.49 12.31
N ASP A 147 18.41 11.05 11.12
CA ASP A 147 19.10 9.78 10.91
C ASP A 147 20.32 9.56 11.84
N ASP A 148 21.05 10.62 12.18
CA ASP A 148 22.22 10.60 13.05
C ASP A 148 21.91 10.58 14.55
N GLN A 149 20.62 10.72 14.90
CA GLN A 149 20.10 10.76 16.27
C GLN A 149 19.19 9.57 16.57
N VAL A 150 19.11 8.59 15.66
CA VAL A 150 18.27 7.41 15.83
C VAL A 150 18.93 6.43 16.77
N ASP A 151 18.31 6.23 17.93
CA ASP A 151 18.66 5.13 18.82
C ASP A 151 17.93 3.84 18.41
N SER A 152 16.66 3.93 18.00
CA SER A 152 15.82 2.77 17.67
C SER A 152 14.63 3.16 16.80
N ASN A 153 14.64 2.78 15.50
CA ASN A 153 13.49 3.03 14.63
C ASN A 153 12.21 2.33 15.12
N LYS A 154 12.37 1.22 15.84
CA LYS A 154 11.23 0.45 16.33
C LYS A 154 10.46 1.21 17.40
N ASP A 155 11.17 1.88 18.30
CA ASP A 155 10.55 2.67 19.35
C ASP A 155 9.90 3.93 18.77
N ASP A 156 10.56 4.57 17.78
CA ASP A 156 10.00 5.71 17.06
C ASP A 156 8.70 5.33 16.33
N LEU A 157 8.72 4.24 15.54
CA LEU A 157 7.55 3.74 14.81
C LEU A 157 6.44 3.28 15.75
N SER A 158 6.77 2.65 16.88
CA SER A 158 5.77 2.23 17.87
C SER A 158 5.12 3.44 18.55
N SER A 159 5.91 4.47 18.88
CA SER A 159 5.40 5.73 19.44
C SER A 159 4.49 6.46 18.46
N MET A 160 4.88 6.48 17.18
CA MET A 160 4.04 7.00 16.10
C MET A 160 2.72 6.23 15.97
N MET A 161 2.78 4.89 16.00
CA MET A 161 1.58 4.04 15.93
C MET A 161 0.68 4.22 17.15
N ALA A 162 1.22 4.43 18.35
CA ALA A 162 0.44 4.72 19.54
C ALA A 162 -0.38 6.01 19.36
N LEU A 163 0.23 7.09 18.87
CA LEU A 163 -0.46 8.34 18.56
C LEU A 163 -1.52 8.16 17.47
N PHE A 164 -1.21 7.41 16.41
CA PHE A 164 -2.17 7.09 15.36
C PHE A 164 -3.39 6.33 15.92
N ASN A 165 -3.16 5.35 16.79
CA ASN A 165 -4.20 4.52 17.38
C ASN A 165 -5.14 5.29 18.33
N GLU A 166 -4.67 6.36 18.98
CA GLU A 166 -5.53 7.25 19.76
C GLU A 166 -6.64 7.88 18.90
N LYS A 167 -6.33 8.25 17.65
CA LYS A 167 -7.30 8.82 16.72
C LYS A 167 -8.09 7.74 15.95
N TYR A 168 -7.44 6.63 15.63
CA TYR A 168 -7.96 5.59 14.75
C TYR A 168 -7.88 4.18 15.39
N PRO A 169 -8.61 3.93 16.50
CA PRO A 169 -8.46 2.71 17.29
C PRO A 169 -8.85 1.41 16.56
N ASP A 170 -9.73 1.52 15.56
CA ASP A 170 -10.26 0.37 14.81
C ASP A 170 -9.63 0.24 13.40
N HIS A 171 -8.58 1.01 13.09
CA HIS A 171 -7.94 0.97 11.78
C HIS A 171 -6.46 0.59 11.87
N GLY A 172 -6.01 -0.18 10.88
CA GLY A 172 -4.59 -0.34 10.60
C GLY A 172 -4.04 0.84 9.78
N LEU A 173 -2.72 0.97 9.75
CA LEU A 173 -2.01 1.85 8.82
C LEU A 173 -1.36 1.00 7.73
N LEU A 174 -1.73 1.21 6.47
CA LEU A 174 -1.18 0.49 5.32
C LEU A 174 -0.24 1.41 4.53
N LEU A 175 1.05 1.06 4.50
CA LEU A 175 2.04 1.73 3.67
C LEU A 175 2.17 1.02 2.32
N VAL A 176 1.93 1.73 1.22
CA VAL A 176 2.02 1.24 -0.15
C VAL A 176 3.15 1.99 -0.86
N VAL A 177 4.18 1.24 -1.25
CA VAL A 177 5.41 1.78 -1.85
C VAL A 177 5.55 1.27 -3.27
N ASP A 178 5.51 2.17 -4.26
CA ASP A 178 5.88 1.85 -5.64
C ASP A 178 7.37 2.16 -5.89
N GLU A 179 7.93 1.48 -6.90
CA GLU A 179 9.32 1.63 -7.35
C GLU A 179 10.39 1.31 -6.30
N LEU A 180 10.04 0.54 -5.26
CA LEU A 180 10.97 0.12 -4.20
C LEU A 180 12.17 -0.68 -4.74
N LEU A 181 11.96 -1.62 -5.65
CA LEU A 181 13.05 -2.44 -6.17
C LEU A 181 14.01 -1.62 -7.02
N ASP A 182 13.51 -0.66 -7.80
CA ASP A 182 14.34 0.21 -8.63
C ASP A 182 15.13 1.19 -7.75
N TYR A 183 14.50 1.72 -6.69
CA TYR A 183 15.21 2.45 -5.64
C TYR A 183 16.34 1.59 -5.03
N LEU A 184 16.05 0.38 -4.53
CA LEU A 184 17.04 -0.48 -3.86
C LEU A 184 18.20 -0.86 -4.80
N ARG A 185 17.93 -1.12 -6.07
CA ARG A 185 18.97 -1.42 -7.07
C ARG A 185 19.90 -0.25 -7.36
N SER A 186 19.43 0.98 -7.16
CA SER A 186 20.26 2.19 -7.35
C SER A 186 21.21 2.46 -6.18
N ARG A 187 21.01 1.80 -5.03
CA ARG A 187 21.76 2.04 -3.80
C ARG A 187 23.17 1.48 -3.87
N LYS A 188 24.10 2.16 -3.21
CA LYS A 188 25.45 1.63 -2.96
C LYS A 188 25.35 0.51 -1.93
N GLN A 189 26.35 -0.37 -1.91
CA GLN A 189 26.33 -1.59 -1.08
C GLN A 189 26.07 -1.31 0.41
N HIS A 190 26.74 -0.30 0.99
CA HIS A 190 26.53 0.04 2.40
C HIS A 190 25.13 0.60 2.67
N ASP A 191 24.68 1.54 1.83
CA ASP A 191 23.37 2.17 1.95
C ASP A 191 22.23 1.15 1.78
N LEU A 192 22.39 0.18 0.88
CA LEU A 192 21.44 -0.90 0.67
C LEU A 192 21.27 -1.76 1.93
N ILE A 193 22.37 -2.07 2.65
CA ILE A 193 22.31 -2.84 3.88
C ILE A 193 21.50 -2.09 4.95
N LEU A 194 21.72 -0.77 5.07
CA LEU A 194 20.96 0.08 6.00
C LEU A 194 19.47 0.11 5.63
N ASP A 195 19.14 0.31 4.35
CA ASP A 195 17.75 0.36 3.87
C ASP A 195 17.02 -0.98 4.07
N LEU A 196 17.70 -2.12 3.86
CA LEU A 196 17.14 -3.45 4.15
C LEU A 196 17.00 -3.71 5.65
N GLY A 197 17.93 -3.21 6.46
CA GLY A 197 17.84 -3.26 7.92
C GLY A 197 16.61 -2.51 8.43
N PHE A 198 16.36 -1.33 7.87
CA PHE A 198 15.16 -0.54 8.18
C PHE A 198 13.86 -1.24 7.77
N LEU A 199 13.79 -1.86 6.57
CA LEU A 199 12.63 -2.66 6.15
C LEU A 199 12.34 -3.83 7.11
N ARG A 200 13.38 -4.48 7.62
CA ARG A 200 13.23 -5.53 8.64
C ARG A 200 12.63 -4.96 9.92
N GLU A 201 13.10 -3.81 10.39
CA GLU A 201 12.60 -3.15 11.59
C GLU A 201 11.12 -2.74 11.45
N ILE A 202 10.71 -2.22 10.29
CA ILE A 202 9.28 -2.00 9.98
C ILE A 202 8.49 -3.31 10.11
N GLY A 203 8.99 -4.41 9.52
CA GLY A 203 8.34 -5.71 9.58
C GLY A 203 8.23 -6.28 11.00
N GLU A 204 9.16 -5.94 11.90
CA GLU A 204 9.08 -6.28 13.33
C GLU A 204 8.00 -5.48 14.06
N VAL A 205 7.87 -4.18 13.75
CA VAL A 205 6.84 -3.31 14.35
C VAL A 205 5.44 -3.70 13.91
N CYS A 206 5.25 -4.14 12.67
CA CYS A 206 3.95 -4.63 12.17
C CYS A 206 3.40 -5.87 12.92
N LYS A 207 4.19 -6.52 13.77
CA LYS A 207 3.76 -7.66 14.59
C LYS A 207 3.31 -7.28 16.01
N LEU A 208 3.61 -6.05 16.45
CA LEU A 208 3.30 -5.54 17.79
C LEU A 208 1.84 -5.07 17.84
#